data_AF-A0A1H2SJ26-F1
#
_entry.id   AF-A0A1H2SJ26-F1
#
_cell.length_a   1.000
_cell.length_b   1.000
_cell.length_c   1.000
_cell.angle_alpha   90.00
_cell.angle_beta   90.00
_cell.angle_gamma   90.00
#
_symmetry.space_group_name_H-M   'P 1'
#
loop_
_entity.id
_entity.type
_entity.pdbx_description
1 polymer ?
#
loop_
_entity_poly.entity_id
_entity_poly.type
_entity_poly.pdbx_seq_one_letter_code
_entity_poly.pdbx_strand_id
1 'polypeptide(L)'
;MNVRKMAILFVALFTFMVVSAVPAYADNFYGWKYFKTEDGKYEETIKTTNSDKNVQVRVSALEKVKKSTGEKSDGSPSSLDARLCSSSSGSCTSWKNLSMAAEFTDMKAGTYYVDIRDKYDSYYYSGYVSVDVK
;
A
#
# COMPACT_ATOMS: atom_id res chain seq x y z
N MET A 1 -61.43 -14.67 -35.98
CA MET A 1 -61.79 -14.33 -34.57
C MET A 1 -61.39 -15.52 -33.70
N ASN A 2 -60.18 -15.53 -33.16
CA ASN A 2 -59.82 -14.98 -31.83
C ASN A 2 -60.23 -15.90 -30.68
N VAL A 3 -59.38 -16.83 -30.23
CA VAL A 3 -59.29 -17.14 -28.79
C VAL A 3 -57.87 -17.58 -28.39
N ARG A 4 -57.12 -16.59 -27.89
CA ARG A 4 -56.27 -16.58 -26.67
C ARG A 4 -55.00 -17.44 -26.57
N LYS A 5 -53.89 -16.70 -26.62
CA LYS A 5 -52.56 -16.99 -26.07
C LYS A 5 -52.67 -17.45 -24.59
N MET A 6 -52.15 -18.63 -24.26
CA MET A 6 -51.86 -19.00 -22.87
C MET A 6 -50.58 -18.30 -22.42
N ALA A 7 -50.71 -17.34 -21.51
CA ALA A 7 -49.57 -16.77 -20.79
C ALA A 7 -49.39 -17.59 -19.50
N ILE A 8 -48.29 -18.32 -19.39
CA ILE A 8 -47.87 -18.98 -18.15
C ILE A 8 -47.13 -17.93 -17.33
N LEU A 9 -47.73 -17.55 -16.20
CA LEU A 9 -47.17 -16.58 -15.25
C LEU A 9 -46.18 -17.32 -14.32
N PHE A 10 -44.87 -17.14 -14.52
CA PHE A 10 -43.86 -17.59 -13.56
C PHE A 10 -43.65 -16.51 -12.51
N VAL A 11 -44.23 -16.70 -11.32
CA VAL A 11 -43.95 -15.86 -10.15
C VAL A 11 -42.78 -16.48 -9.39
N ALA A 12 -41.56 -15.97 -9.60
CA ALA A 12 -40.39 -16.33 -8.80
C ALA A 12 -40.29 -15.36 -7.62
N LEU A 13 -40.66 -15.82 -6.41
CA LEU A 13 -40.36 -15.13 -5.16
C LEU A 13 -38.85 -15.24 -4.89
N PHE A 14 -38.08 -14.21 -5.24
CA PHE A 14 -36.71 -14.04 -4.76
C PHE A 14 -36.76 -13.43 -3.36
N THR A 15 -36.59 -14.27 -2.34
CA THR A 15 -36.42 -13.82 -0.96
C THR A 15 -35.06 -13.12 -0.84
N PHE A 16 -35.09 -11.81 -0.56
CA PHE A 16 -33.92 -11.00 -0.23
C PHE A 16 -33.37 -11.46 1.13
N MET A 17 -32.38 -12.35 1.14
CA MET A 17 -31.53 -12.51 2.32
C MET A 17 -30.63 -11.28 2.41
N VAL A 18 -31.00 -10.34 3.29
CA VAL A 18 -30.10 -9.26 3.68
C VAL A 18 -29.06 -9.87 4.62
N VAL A 19 -27.96 -10.33 4.05
CA VAL A 19 -26.75 -10.62 4.84
C VAL A 19 -26.21 -9.27 5.29
N SER A 20 -26.55 -8.87 6.51
CA SER A 20 -25.85 -7.78 7.19
C SER A 20 -24.44 -8.28 7.48
N ALA A 21 -23.54 -8.09 6.51
CA ALA A 21 -22.12 -8.30 6.72
C ALA A 21 -21.69 -7.32 7.81
N VAL A 22 -21.44 -7.84 9.01
CA VAL A 22 -20.68 -7.11 10.03
C VAL A 22 -19.33 -6.80 9.37
N PRO A 23 -18.88 -5.53 9.33
CA PRO A 23 -17.56 -5.24 8.79
C PRO A 23 -16.56 -6.02 9.63
N ALA A 24 -15.91 -6.99 9.00
CA ALA A 24 -14.69 -7.55 9.56
C ALA A 24 -13.71 -6.38 9.68
N TYR A 25 -13.26 -6.08 10.90
CA TYR A 25 -12.16 -5.16 11.10
C TYR A 25 -10.94 -5.78 10.42
N ALA A 26 -10.66 -5.36 9.20
CA ALA A 26 -9.41 -5.67 8.54
C ALA A 26 -8.35 -4.84 9.29
N ASP A 27 -7.41 -5.52 9.92
CA ASP A 27 -6.15 -4.89 10.29
C ASP A 27 -5.52 -4.38 8.99
N ASN A 28 -5.38 -3.06 8.81
CA ASN A 28 -4.80 -2.51 7.57
C ASN A 28 -3.27 -2.56 7.61
N PHE A 29 -2.75 -3.69 8.05
CA PHE A 29 -1.34 -4.01 8.06
C PHE A 29 -0.95 -4.66 6.73
N TYR A 30 -0.13 -3.96 5.98
CA TYR A 30 0.56 -4.46 4.80
C TYR A 30 1.88 -5.05 5.28
N GLY A 31 1.94 -6.38 5.30
CA GLY A 31 3.04 -7.15 5.87
C GLY A 31 4.41 -6.89 5.25
N TRP A 32 5.43 -7.49 5.87
CA TRP A 32 6.82 -7.32 5.44
C TRP A 32 7.04 -7.81 4.01
N LYS A 33 7.42 -6.89 3.13
CA LYS A 33 7.70 -7.15 1.72
C LYS A 33 9.10 -6.71 1.35
N TYR A 34 9.77 -7.51 0.53
CA TYR A 34 11.12 -7.19 0.08
C TYR A 34 11.11 -5.92 -0.77
N PHE A 35 12.09 -5.04 -0.56
CA PHE A 35 12.35 -3.89 -1.40
C PHE A 35 13.83 -3.76 -1.74
N LYS A 36 14.09 -3.02 -2.83
CA LYS A 36 15.42 -2.58 -3.23
C LYS A 36 15.31 -1.16 -3.78
N THR A 37 16.11 -0.24 -3.26
CA THR A 37 16.14 1.14 -3.77
C THR A 37 16.71 1.19 -5.18
N GLU A 38 16.28 2.21 -5.94
CA GLU A 38 16.74 2.49 -7.30
C GLU A 38 16.48 1.38 -8.34
N ASP A 39 15.52 0.49 -8.08
CA ASP A 39 15.11 -0.54 -9.05
C ASP A 39 13.99 -0.08 -10.01
N GLY A 40 13.55 1.17 -9.86
CA GLY A 40 12.50 1.79 -10.66
C GLY A 40 11.08 1.36 -10.31
N LYS A 41 10.89 0.66 -9.18
CA LYS A 41 9.58 0.18 -8.73
C LYS A 41 9.15 0.87 -7.43
N TYR A 42 7.85 0.85 -7.21
CA TYR A 42 7.29 1.17 -5.90
C TYR A 42 7.28 -0.07 -5.01
N GLU A 43 7.51 0.13 -3.73
CA GLU A 43 7.76 -0.94 -2.77
C GLU A 43 6.45 -1.56 -2.31
N GLU A 44 5.40 -0.74 -2.11
CA GLU A 44 4.07 -1.23 -1.74
C GLU A 44 2.93 -0.38 -2.31
N THR A 45 1.78 -1.01 -2.54
CA THR A 45 0.52 -0.33 -2.86
C THR A 45 -0.44 -0.42 -1.69
N ILE A 46 -0.85 0.72 -1.14
CA ILE A 46 -1.75 0.81 0.01
C ILE A 46 -3.04 1.56 -0.34
N LYS A 47 -4.07 1.38 0.48
CA LYS A 47 -5.33 2.10 0.38
C LYS A 47 -5.62 2.81 1.70
N THR A 48 -5.92 4.10 1.61
CA THR A 48 -6.44 4.90 2.73
C THR A 48 -7.94 5.13 2.54
N THR A 49 -8.65 5.33 3.64
CA THR A 49 -10.08 5.66 3.67
C THR A 49 -10.29 6.94 4.46
N ASN A 50 -11.53 7.40 4.62
CA ASN A 50 -11.81 8.54 5.49
C ASN A 50 -11.66 8.20 6.98
N SER A 51 -11.77 6.92 7.35
CA SER A 51 -11.51 6.42 8.71
C SER A 51 -10.04 6.11 8.94
N ASP A 52 -9.36 5.57 7.93
CA ASP A 52 -7.97 5.10 8.00
C ASP A 52 -7.10 5.96 7.09
N LYS A 53 -6.68 7.11 7.61
CA LYS A 53 -6.05 8.21 6.87
C LYS A 53 -4.62 8.49 7.30
N ASN A 54 -4.11 7.77 8.30
CA ASN A 54 -2.75 7.86 8.75
C ASN A 54 -1.98 6.62 8.31
N VAL A 55 -0.77 6.80 7.84
CA VAL A 55 0.08 5.75 7.29
C VAL A 55 1.41 5.77 8.00
N GLN A 56 1.82 4.63 8.55
CA GLN A 56 3.14 4.43 9.14
C GLN A 56 3.93 3.45 8.29
N VAL A 57 5.09 3.88 7.78
CA VAL A 57 6.01 3.04 7.01
C VAL A 57 7.21 2.67 7.88
N ARG A 58 7.57 1.39 7.90
CA ARG A 58 8.73 0.84 8.64
C ARG A 58 9.59 0.00 7.73
N VAL A 59 10.87 -0.12 8.08
CA VAL A 59 11.83 -0.98 7.38
C VAL A 59 12.59 -1.86 8.36
N SER A 60 13.04 -3.03 7.90
CA SER A 60 13.80 -3.99 8.69
C SER A 60 14.77 -4.80 7.83
N ALA A 61 15.71 -5.49 8.48
CA ALA A 61 16.74 -6.34 7.88
C ALA A 61 17.43 -5.68 6.67
N LEU A 62 17.97 -4.48 6.90
CA LEU A 62 18.55 -3.66 5.86
C LEU A 62 19.97 -4.10 5.50
N GLU A 63 20.21 -4.26 4.21
CA GLU A 63 21.52 -4.45 3.62
C GLU A 63 21.87 -3.24 2.74
N LYS A 64 23.06 -2.68 2.95
CA LYS A 64 23.66 -1.66 2.09
C LYS A 64 24.63 -2.34 1.12
N VAL A 65 24.51 -2.05 -0.17
CA VAL A 65 25.35 -2.67 -1.20
C VAL A 65 26.07 -1.63 -2.02
N LYS A 66 27.40 -1.72 -2.11
CA LYS A 66 28.22 -0.82 -2.93
C LYS A 66 28.06 -1.16 -4.40
N LYS A 67 27.57 -0.22 -5.21
CA LYS A 67 27.25 -0.47 -6.64
C LYS A 67 28.45 -0.96 -7.44
N SER A 68 29.64 -0.41 -7.18
CA SER A 68 30.84 -0.70 -7.96
C SER A 68 31.43 -2.10 -7.73
N THR A 69 31.21 -2.68 -6.55
CA THR A 69 31.85 -3.95 -6.15
C THR A 69 30.86 -5.05 -5.77
N GLY A 70 29.60 -4.70 -5.49
CA GLY A 70 28.62 -5.63 -4.93
C GLY A 70 28.87 -5.97 -3.46
N GLU A 71 29.83 -5.31 -2.80
CA GLU A 71 30.15 -5.52 -1.39
C GLU A 71 28.96 -5.11 -0.51
N LYS A 72 28.64 -5.98 0.45
CA LYS A 72 27.49 -5.86 1.35
C LYS A 72 27.95 -5.46 2.74
N SER A 73 27.20 -4.58 3.38
CA SER A 73 27.36 -4.21 4.79
C SER A 73 26.00 -3.95 5.42
N ASP A 74 25.96 -3.78 6.73
CA ASP A 74 24.73 -3.42 7.43
C ASP A 74 24.18 -2.08 6.93
N GLY A 75 22.88 -2.07 6.66
CA GLY A 75 22.12 -0.85 6.34
C GLY A 75 21.54 -0.22 7.60
N SER A 76 21.29 1.09 7.57
CA SER A 76 20.62 1.82 8.64
C SER A 76 19.32 2.44 8.15
N PRO A 77 18.20 2.35 8.91
CA PRO A 77 16.95 3.01 8.54
C PRO A 77 17.10 4.53 8.40
N SER A 78 18.02 5.16 9.14
CA SER A 78 18.29 6.60 9.04
C SER A 78 18.89 7.03 7.70
N SER A 79 19.42 6.07 6.93
CA SER A 79 19.93 6.29 5.57
C SER A 79 18.82 6.35 4.51
N LEU A 80 17.58 6.01 4.90
CA LEU A 80 16.44 5.90 3.99
C LEU A 80 15.40 6.98 4.28
N ASP A 81 14.76 7.45 3.22
CA ASP A 81 13.55 8.26 3.31
C ASP A 81 12.42 7.59 2.53
N ALA A 82 11.18 7.76 2.99
CA ALA A 82 9.99 7.31 2.30
C ALA A 82 9.09 8.50 1.91
N ARG A 83 8.30 8.32 0.86
CA ARG A 83 7.16 9.18 0.53
C ARG A 83 5.99 8.33 0.04
N LEU A 84 4.82 8.95 -0.08
CA LEU A 84 3.62 8.34 -0.63
C LEU A 84 3.22 9.09 -1.90
N CYS A 85 3.04 8.35 -3.00
CA CYS A 85 2.60 8.90 -4.28
C CYS A 85 1.19 8.45 -4.60
N SER A 86 0.27 9.40 -4.80
CA SER A 86 -1.12 9.13 -5.15
C SER A 86 -1.21 8.49 -6.54
N SER A 87 -1.87 7.32 -6.65
CA SER A 87 -2.02 6.66 -7.95
C SER A 87 -2.96 7.40 -8.90
N SER A 88 -3.89 8.19 -8.37
CA SER A 88 -4.87 8.94 -9.17
C SER A 88 -4.34 10.26 -9.72
N SER A 89 -3.48 10.95 -8.97
CA SER A 89 -2.97 12.27 -9.34
C SER A 89 -1.49 12.30 -9.69
N GLY A 90 -0.73 11.24 -9.39
CA GLY A 90 0.74 11.20 -9.50
C GLY A 90 1.47 12.11 -8.50
N SER A 91 0.75 12.89 -7.68
CA SER A 91 1.35 13.78 -6.69
C SER A 91 1.90 12.99 -5.51
N CYS A 92 3.08 13.37 -5.04
CA CYS A 92 3.72 12.72 -3.90
C CYS A 92 3.84 13.63 -2.69
N THR A 93 3.83 13.04 -1.50
CA THR A 93 4.19 13.73 -0.26
C THR A 93 5.67 14.11 -0.26
N SER A 94 6.05 14.99 0.68
CA SER A 94 7.46 15.23 0.98
C SER A 94 8.11 13.97 1.55
N TRP A 95 9.40 13.79 1.27
CA TRP A 95 10.21 12.74 1.86
C TRP A 95 10.27 12.84 3.39
N LYS A 96 10.17 11.70 4.07
CA LYS A 96 10.30 11.57 5.52
C LYS A 96 11.30 10.47 5.87
N ASN A 97 12.15 10.73 6.85
CA ASN A 97 13.19 9.80 7.23
C ASN A 97 12.67 8.55 7.96
N LEU A 98 13.31 7.41 7.74
CA LEU A 98 12.93 6.11 8.30
C LEU A 98 13.70 5.71 9.57
N SER A 99 14.41 6.62 10.24
CA SER A 99 15.21 6.28 11.45
C SER A 99 14.43 5.54 12.55
N MET A 100 13.10 5.73 12.63
CA MET A 100 12.21 4.91 13.46
C MET A 100 11.03 4.40 12.62
N ALA A 101 10.29 5.33 12.03
CA ALA A 101 9.21 5.11 11.08
C ALA A 101 8.92 6.43 10.35
N ALA A 102 8.35 6.36 9.15
CA ALA A 102 7.82 7.53 8.45
C ALA A 102 6.30 7.60 8.62
N GLU A 103 5.81 8.66 9.26
CA GLU A 103 4.39 8.89 9.53
C GLU A 103 3.81 9.92 8.56
N PHE A 104 2.73 9.55 7.88
CA PHE A 104 1.96 10.42 6.99
C PHE A 104 0.54 10.52 7.54
N THR A 105 0.11 11.70 7.94
CA THR A 105 -1.19 11.92 8.57
C THR A 105 -2.15 12.64 7.64
N ASP A 106 -3.45 12.49 7.90
CA ASP A 106 -4.51 13.19 7.17
C ASP A 106 -4.49 12.97 5.65
N MET A 107 -4.10 11.77 5.23
CA MET A 107 -4.14 11.36 3.83
C MET A 107 -5.58 11.36 3.32
N LYS A 108 -5.78 11.89 2.11
CA LYS A 108 -7.09 11.77 1.45
C LYS A 108 -7.33 10.31 1.08
N ALA A 109 -8.57 9.83 1.27
CA ALA A 109 -8.96 8.50 0.85
C ALA A 109 -8.56 8.22 -0.61
N GLY A 110 -7.88 7.09 -0.84
CA GLY A 110 -7.36 6.75 -2.15
C GLY A 110 -6.29 5.68 -2.11
N THR A 111 -5.75 5.35 -3.28
CA THR A 111 -4.64 4.41 -3.45
C THR A 111 -3.33 5.18 -3.56
N TYR A 112 -2.32 4.69 -2.85
CA TYR A 112 -0.99 5.28 -2.80
C TYR A 112 0.07 4.22 -3.01
N TYR A 113 1.16 4.64 -3.65
CA TYR A 113 2.39 3.89 -3.75
C TYR A 113 3.36 4.37 -2.68
N VAL A 114 3.95 3.45 -1.94
CA VAL A 114 5.14 3.71 -1.14
C VAL A 114 6.33 3.80 -2.09
N ASP A 115 7.16 4.82 -1.87
CA ASP A 115 8.41 5.06 -2.60
C ASP A 115 9.52 5.24 -1.54
N ILE A 116 10.57 4.42 -1.60
CA ILE A 116 11.73 4.48 -0.69
C ILE A 116 12.98 4.81 -1.49
N ARG A 117 13.74 5.78 -0.99
CA ARG A 117 15.06 6.10 -1.52
C ARG A 117 16.12 6.01 -0.43
N ASP A 118 17.33 5.75 -0.86
CA ASP A 118 18.52 6.02 -0.07
C ASP A 118 19.13 7.39 -0.40
N LYS A 119 20.13 7.78 0.38
CA LYS A 119 20.79 9.09 0.30
C LYS A 119 22.15 9.06 -0.39
N TYR A 120 22.58 7.91 -0.92
CA TYR A 120 23.98 7.69 -1.29
C TYR A 120 24.13 7.16 -2.73
N ASP A 121 24.59 8.01 -3.64
CA ASP A 121 24.75 7.67 -5.07
C ASP A 121 25.62 6.43 -5.35
N SER A 122 26.55 6.09 -4.45
CA SER A 122 27.46 4.94 -4.60
C SER A 122 26.88 3.60 -4.10
N TYR A 123 25.69 3.62 -3.50
CA TYR A 123 25.08 2.47 -2.85
C TYR A 123 23.63 2.29 -3.29
N TYR A 124 23.11 1.08 -3.18
CA TYR A 124 21.68 0.85 -3.07
C TYR A 124 21.41 0.09 -1.77
N TYR A 125 20.17 0.13 -1.31
CA TYR A 125 19.73 -0.55 -0.11
C TYR A 125 18.68 -1.58 -0.47
N SER A 126 18.62 -2.66 0.31
CA SER A 126 17.52 -3.61 0.25
C SER A 126 17.15 -4.09 1.64
N GLY A 127 15.96 -4.65 1.78
CA GLY A 127 15.46 -5.18 3.04
C GLY A 127 13.98 -5.45 2.95
N TYR A 128 13.27 -5.29 4.06
CA TYR A 128 11.81 -5.45 4.10
C TYR A 128 11.14 -4.17 4.54
N VAL A 129 10.01 -3.83 3.90
CA VAL A 129 9.13 -2.73 4.26
C VAL A 129 7.81 -3.29 4.80
N SER A 130 7.23 -2.64 5.80
CA SER A 130 5.83 -2.86 6.20
C SER A 130 5.10 -1.53 6.32
N VAL A 131 3.77 -1.58 6.21
CA VAL A 131 2.93 -0.38 6.30
C VAL A 131 1.71 -0.64 7.15
N ASP A 132 1.44 0.22 8.12
CA ASP A 132 0.20 0.25 8.89
C ASP A 132 -0.66 1.43 8.45
N VAL A 133 -1.94 1.20 8.14
CA VAL A 133 -2.93 2.26 7.83
C VAL A 133 -3.99 2.36 8.93
N LYS A 134 -4.19 3.54 9.50
CA LYS A 134 -4.98 3.76 10.73
C LYS A 134 -5.70 5.10 10.75
#